data_AF-A0A2A2SCZ3-F1
#
_entry.id   AF-A0A2A2SCZ3-F1
#
_cell.length_a   1.000
_cell.length_b   1.000
_cell.length_c   1.000
_cell.angle_alpha   90.00
_cell.angle_beta   90.00
_cell.angle_gamma   90.00
#
_symmetry.space_group_name_H-M   'P 1'
#
loop_
_entity.id
_entity.type
_entity.pdbx_description
1 polymer ?
#
loop_
_entity_poly.entity_id
_entity_poly.type
_entity_poly.pdbx_seq_one_letter_code
_entity_poly.pdbx_strand_id
1 'polypeptide(L)'
;MPGVAFRTRKISIRVSPDAKRLLQTAASASRRSLSEFVLESALARAAETLPDRQRFGLDADAWAAFQAALDAPPRSLPRLRRLLSEPSVFEDPAPQ
;
A
#
# COMPACT_ATOMS: atom_id res chain seq x y z
N MET A 1 14.51 1.68 -18.81
CA MET A 1 13.26 2.31 -19.26
C MET A 1 12.10 1.39 -18.88
N PRO A 2 11.27 1.70 -17.86
CA PRO A 2 10.11 0.86 -17.56
C PRO A 2 9.03 1.08 -18.62
N GLY A 3 8.59 -0.01 -19.24
CA GLY A 3 7.61 0.02 -20.33
C GLY A 3 6.25 0.52 -19.85
N VAL A 4 5.65 1.44 -20.60
CA VAL A 4 4.29 1.92 -20.37
C VAL A 4 3.33 0.74 -20.56
N ALA A 5 2.84 0.18 -19.46
CA ALA A 5 1.85 -0.89 -19.49
C ALA A 5 0.56 -0.35 -20.13
N PHE A 6 0.22 -0.85 -21.32
CA PHE A 6 -1.04 -0.53 -21.97
C PHE A 6 -2.22 -1.03 -21.11
N ARG A 7 -3.27 -0.22 -20.99
CA ARG A 7 -4.49 -0.55 -20.24
C ARG A 7 -5.30 -1.62 -21.01
N THR A 8 -4.89 -2.88 -20.93
CA THR A 8 -5.44 -3.98 -21.75
C THR A 8 -6.74 -4.58 -21.20
N ARG A 9 -7.09 -4.32 -19.93
CA ARG A 9 -8.26 -4.92 -19.25
C ARG A 9 -9.39 -3.92 -19.05
N LYS A 10 -10.61 -4.33 -19.41
CA LYS A 10 -11.83 -3.51 -19.28
C LYS A 10 -12.60 -3.86 -18.01
N ILE A 11 -13.04 -2.84 -17.28
CA ILE A 11 -13.96 -2.96 -16.14
C ILE A 11 -15.32 -2.46 -16.58
N SER A 12 -16.35 -3.31 -16.51
CA SER A 12 -17.72 -2.95 -16.86
C SER A 12 -18.54 -2.76 -15.59
N ILE A 13 -19.08 -1.55 -15.38
CA ILE A 13 -19.86 -1.20 -14.18
C ILE A 13 -21.26 -0.75 -14.62
N ARG A 14 -22.29 -1.28 -13.97
CA ARG A 14 -23.67 -0.81 -14.13
C ARG A 14 -23.92 0.32 -13.12
N VAL A 15 -24.47 1.42 -13.59
CA VAL A 15 -24.79 2.60 -12.76
C VAL A 15 -26.21 3.07 -13.08
N SER A 16 -26.88 3.63 -12.07
CA SER A 16 -28.14 4.33 -12.29
C SER A 16 -27.91 5.63 -13.09
N PRO A 17 -28.95 6.17 -13.76
CA PRO A 17 -28.84 7.45 -14.46
C PRO A 17 -28.37 8.60 -13.54
N ASP A 18 -28.84 8.61 -12.29
CA ASP A 18 -28.48 9.63 -11.30
C ASP A 18 -27.01 9.55 -10.90
N ALA A 19 -26.52 8.34 -10.64
CA ALA A 19 -25.11 8.10 -10.33
C ALA A 19 -24.21 8.50 -11.51
N LYS A 20 -24.63 8.20 -12.75
CA LYS A 20 -23.88 8.60 -13.95
C LYS A 20 -23.78 10.13 -14.07
N ARG A 21 -24.88 10.84 -13.84
CA ARG A 21 -24.90 12.32 -13.86
C ARG A 21 -23.96 12.90 -12.81
N LEU A 22 -24.03 12.39 -11.58
CA LEU A 22 -23.16 12.83 -10.49
C LEU A 22 -21.67 12.65 -10.82
N LEU A 23 -21.30 11.46 -11.32
CA LEU A 23 -19.92 11.17 -11.71
C LEU A 23 -19.45 12.02 -12.89
N GLN A 24 -20.33 12.32 -13.85
CA GLN A 24 -20.00 13.21 -14.97
C GLN A 24 -19.76 14.65 -14.50
N THR A 25 -20.59 15.16 -13.60
CA THR A 25 -20.39 16.49 -12.99
C THR A 25 -19.06 16.56 -12.25
N ALA A 26 -18.74 15.55 -11.44
CA ALA A 26 -17.48 15.49 -10.70
C ALA A 26 -16.25 15.38 -11.62
N ALA A 27 -16.34 14.57 -12.68
CA ALA A 27 -15.29 14.46 -13.70
C ALA A 27 -15.07 15.80 -14.43
N SER A 28 -16.16 16.50 -14.76
CA SER A 28 -16.13 17.81 -15.42
C SER A 28 -15.51 18.89 -14.54
N ALA A 29 -15.88 18.91 -13.26
CA ALA A 29 -15.26 19.80 -12.26
C ALA A 29 -13.75 19.55 -12.10
N SER A 30 -13.33 18.30 -12.31
CA SER A 30 -11.91 17.88 -12.25
C SER A 30 -11.18 18.02 -13.61
N ARG A 31 -11.85 18.51 -14.67
CA ARG A 31 -11.34 18.58 -16.06
C ARG A 31 -10.79 17.24 -16.58
N ARG A 32 -11.45 16.14 -16.23
CA ARG A 32 -11.05 14.77 -16.61
C ARG A 32 -12.16 14.04 -17.32
N SER A 33 -11.81 13.00 -18.07
CA SER A 33 -12.82 12.10 -18.62
C SER A 33 -13.52 11.31 -17.51
N LEU A 34 -14.77 10.89 -17.73
CA LEU A 34 -15.51 10.07 -16.76
C LEU A 34 -14.75 8.79 -16.39
N SER A 35 -14.16 8.13 -17.38
CA SER A 35 -13.39 6.89 -17.16
C SER A 35 -12.12 7.13 -16.35
N GLU A 36 -11.41 8.22 -16.58
CA GLU A 36 -10.23 8.61 -15.82
C GLU A 36 -10.59 8.99 -14.39
N PHE A 37 -11.63 9.80 -14.21
CA PHE A 37 -12.12 10.19 -12.89
C PHE A 37 -12.51 8.97 -12.05
N VAL A 38 -13.29 8.04 -12.61
CA VAL A 38 -13.71 6.83 -11.92
C VAL A 38 -12.52 5.91 -11.60
N LEU A 39 -11.59 5.74 -12.54
CA LEU A 39 -10.41 4.91 -12.32
C LEU A 39 -9.51 5.47 -11.21
N GLU A 40 -9.18 6.75 -11.26
CA GLU A 40 -8.34 7.37 -10.22
C GLU A 40 -9.02 7.34 -8.86
N SER A 41 -10.32 7.65 -8.80
CA SER A 41 -11.07 7.59 -7.55
C SER A 41 -11.09 6.18 -6.95
N ALA A 42 -11.27 5.16 -7.79
CA ALA A 42 -11.24 3.76 -7.38
C ALA A 42 -9.85 3.33 -6.88
N LEU A 43 -8.78 3.77 -7.55
CA LEU A 43 -7.40 3.49 -7.13
C LEU A 43 -7.04 4.18 -5.81
N ALA A 44 -7.40 5.45 -5.65
CA ALA A 44 -7.20 6.19 -4.40
C ALA A 44 -7.93 5.48 -3.26
N ARG A 45 -9.20 5.12 -3.47
CA ARG A 45 -9.98 4.40 -2.46
C ARG A 45 -9.42 3.01 -2.15
N ALA A 46 -8.88 2.30 -3.15
CA ALA A 46 -8.22 1.02 -2.95
C ALA A 46 -6.95 1.19 -2.09
N ALA A 47 -6.14 2.23 -2.33
CA ALA A 47 -4.96 2.54 -1.51
C ALA A 47 -5.33 2.86 -0.05
N GLU A 48 -6.43 3.58 0.18
CA GLU A 48 -6.92 3.82 1.55
C GLU A 48 -7.47 2.56 2.23
N THR A 49 -8.08 1.67 1.45
CA THR A 49 -8.81 0.49 1.98
C THR A 49 -7.86 -0.69 2.22
N LEU A 50 -6.83 -0.84 1.40
CA LEU A 50 -5.73 -1.76 1.68
C LEU A 50 -4.93 -1.14 2.83
N PRO A 51 -4.86 -1.74 4.04
CA PRO A 51 -4.06 -1.20 5.12
C PRO A 51 -2.59 -1.11 4.67
N ASP A 52 -2.18 0.11 4.36
CA ASP A 52 -1.01 0.47 3.56
C ASP A 52 0.27 0.48 4.41
N ARG A 53 0.60 -0.67 5.02
CA ARG A 53 1.88 -0.87 5.74
C ARG A 53 2.92 -1.59 4.90
N GLN A 54 2.86 -1.46 3.58
CA GLN A 54 3.83 -2.09 2.66
C GLN A 54 4.82 -1.11 2.04
N ARG A 55 4.51 0.20 2.00
CA ARG A 55 5.42 1.21 1.45
C ARG A 55 5.75 2.28 2.48
N PHE A 56 7.04 2.42 2.77
CA PHE A 56 7.59 3.50 3.57
C PHE A 56 8.37 4.43 2.65
N GLY A 57 7.82 5.62 2.38
CA GLY A 57 8.55 6.67 1.68
C GLY A 57 9.57 7.31 2.62
N LEU A 58 10.82 7.40 2.19
CA LEU A 58 11.90 8.08 2.93
C LEU A 58 12.39 9.27 2.09
N ASP A 59 12.65 10.40 2.74
CA ASP A 59 13.42 11.50 2.13
C ASP A 59 14.91 11.14 2.06
N ALA A 60 15.73 12.03 1.48
CA ALA A 60 17.14 11.73 1.23
C ALA A 60 17.94 11.47 2.52
N ASP A 61 17.67 12.23 3.58
CA ASP A 61 18.36 12.10 4.87
C ASP A 61 17.94 10.81 5.60
N ALA A 62 16.64 10.51 5.60
CA ALA A 62 16.11 9.27 6.16
C ALA A 62 16.57 8.05 5.35
N TRP A 63 16.74 8.18 4.03
CA TRP A 63 17.30 7.13 3.18
C TRP A 63 18.77 6.85 3.51
N ALA A 64 19.58 7.89 3.70
CA ALA A 64 20.99 7.74 4.08
C ALA A 64 21.13 7.10 5.48
N ALA A 65 20.33 7.53 6.45
CA ALA A 65 20.28 6.93 7.77
C ALA A 65 19.84 5.46 7.74
N PHE A 66 18.86 5.13 6.89
CA PHE A 66 18.39 3.77 6.69
C PHE A 66 19.47 2.87 6.08
N GLN A 67 20.17 3.33 5.05
CA GLN A 67 21.30 2.60 4.45
C GLN A 67 22.42 2.36 5.48
N ALA A 68 22.82 3.37 6.24
CA ALA A 68 23.83 3.22 7.29
C ALA A 68 23.42 2.22 8.38
N ALA A 69 22.12 2.17 8.72
CA ALA A 69 21.60 1.19 9.68
C ALA A 69 21.60 -0.25 9.13
N LEU A 70 21.42 -0.43 7.81
CA LEU A 70 21.50 -1.74 7.15
C LEU A 70 22.94 -2.27 7.08
N ASP A 71 23.91 -1.39 6.81
CA ASP A 71 25.33 -1.76 6.71
C ASP A 71 26.00 -1.95 8.08
N ALA A 72 25.35 -1.51 9.16
CA ALA A 72 25.89 -1.63 10.50
C ALA A 72 25.98 -3.10 10.95
N PRO A 73 27.09 -3.51 11.61
CA PRO A 73 27.21 -4.86 12.12
C PRO A 73 26.12 -5.16 13.17
N PRO A 74 25.68 -6.42 13.28
CA PRO A 74 24.63 -6.79 14.21
C PRO A 74 25.06 -6.48 15.64
N ARG A 75 24.27 -5.64 16.31
CA ARG A 75 24.50 -5.29 17.71
C ARG A 75 23.96 -6.40 18.60
N SER A 76 24.71 -6.75 19.64
CA SER A 76 24.20 -7.66 20.67
C SER A 76 23.05 -6.96 21.41
N LEU A 77 21.85 -7.54 21.36
CA LEU A 77 20.67 -7.06 22.08
C LEU A 77 20.24 -8.13 23.10
N PRO A 78 20.79 -8.12 24.33
CA PRO A 78 20.56 -9.19 25.31
C PRO A 78 19.08 -9.41 25.64
N ARG A 79 18.29 -8.33 25.70
CA ARG A 79 16.85 -8.39 25.96
C ARG A 79 16.07 -9.00 24.78
N LEU A 80 16.48 -8.71 23.54
CA LEU A 80 15.89 -9.33 22.34
C LEU A 80 16.24 -10.81 22.27
N ARG A 81 17.48 -11.18 22.59
CA ARG A 81 17.91 -12.58 22.65
C ARG A 81 17.10 -13.38 23.67
N ARG A 82 16.88 -12.82 24.85
CA ARG A 82 16.02 -13.42 25.88
C ARG A 82 14.59 -13.58 25.39
N LEU A 83 13.99 -12.54 24.81
CA LEU A 83 12.63 -12.59 24.26
C LEU A 83 12.46 -13.69 23.19
N LEU A 84 13.43 -13.83 22.28
CA LEU A 84 13.39 -14.85 21.23
C LEU A 84 13.67 -16.28 21.74
N SER A 85 14.17 -16.42 22.98
CA SER A 85 14.44 -17.72 23.60
C SER A 85 13.36 -18.12 24.61
N GLU A 86 12.43 -17.22 24.91
CA GLU A 86 11.28 -17.50 25.77
C GLU A 86 10.18 -18.19 24.94
N PRO A 87 9.49 -19.21 25.48
CA PRO A 87 8.44 -19.91 24.76
C PRO A 87 7.33 -18.92 24.33
N SER A 88 6.96 -19.00 23.06
CA SER A 88 5.91 -18.14 22.51
C SER A 88 4.56 -18.54 23.09
N VAL A 89 3.72 -17.56 23.45
CA VAL A 89 2.31 -17.79 23.79
C VAL A 89 1.48 -18.32 22.62
N PHE A 90 2.08 -18.37 21.43
CA PHE A 90 1.50 -18.89 20.18
C PHE A 90 2.12 -20.22 19.73
N GLU A 91 3.07 -20.79 20.49
CA GLU A 91 3.51 -22.17 20.28
C GLU A 91 2.59 -23.11 21.07
N ASP A 92 1.94 -24.04 20.38
CA ASP A 92 1.20 -25.12 21.05
C ASP A 92 2.18 -25.91 21.93
N PRO A 93 1.81 -26.27 23.17
CA PRO A 93 2.68 -27.06 24.03
C PRO A 93 2.99 -28.38 23.34
N ALA A 94 4.28 -28.67 23.17
CA ALA A 94 4.75 -29.92 22.59
C ALA A 94 4.04 -31.12 23.26
N PRO A 95 3.57 -32.11 22.48
CA PRO A 95 2.96 -33.30 23.05
C PRO A 95 4.00 -34.02 23.93
N GLN A 96 3.57 -34.33 25.17
CA GLN A 96 4.33 -35.14 26.13
C GLN A 96 4.46 -36.59 25.67
#